data_AF-A0AAP8T273-F1
#
_entry.id   AF-A0AAP8T273-F1
#
_cell.length_a   1.000
_cell.length_b   1.000
_cell.length_c   1.000
_cell.angle_alpha   90.00
_cell.angle_beta   90.00
_cell.angle_gamma   90.00
#
_symmetry.space_group_name_H-M   'P 1'
#
loop_
_entity.id
_entity.type
_entity.pdbx_description
1 polymer ?
#
loop_
_entity_poly.entity_id
_entity_poly.type
_entity_poly.pdbx_seq_one_letter_code
_entity_poly.pdbx_strand_id
1 'polypeptide(L)'
;AHAVEEAVRLKKRYGGTVSVITMGPPPAVKAIRKCIEIGADEGYMISDRAFAGADTLATSYALTKAIEKIGGIQPIDLIVCGKMTIDG
;
A
#
# COMPACT_ATOMS: atom_id res chain seq x y z
N ALA A 1 6.17 8.63 5.15
CA ALA A 1 5.10 8.42 6.15
C ALA A 1 3.85 9.26 5.90
N HIS A 2 3.95 10.45 5.28
CA HIS A 2 2.82 11.39 5.16
C HIS A 2 1.53 10.78 4.57
N ALA A 3 1.62 9.96 3.52
CA ALA A 3 0.43 9.34 2.91
C ALA A 3 -0.37 8.47 3.90
N VAL A 4 0.31 7.69 4.74
CA VAL A 4 -0.34 6.83 5.73
C VAL A 4 -0.92 7.66 6.88
N GLU A 5 -0.20 8.67 7.34
CA GLU A 5 -0.69 9.58 8.38
C GLU A 5 -1.95 10.32 7.94
N GLU A 6 -2.00 10.80 6.69
CA GLU A 6 -3.18 11.44 6.14
C GLU A 6 -4.34 10.45 5.97
N ALA A 7 -4.09 9.21 5.52
CA ALA A 7 -5.11 8.17 5.46
C ALA A 7 -5.70 7.87 6.86
N VAL A 8 -4.85 7.75 7.89
CA VAL A 8 -5.28 7.56 9.28
C VAL A 8 -6.04 8.79 9.80
N ARG A 9 -5.66 10.01 9.42
CA ARG A 9 -6.41 11.23 9.76
C ARG A 9 -7.80 11.23 9.12
N LEU A 10 -7.92 10.85 7.85
CA LEU A 10 -9.20 10.71 7.16
C LEU A 10 -10.09 9.67 7.84
N LYS A 11 -9.53 8.49 8.17
CA LYS A 11 -10.23 7.48 8.96
C LYS A 11 -10.74 8.01 10.30
N LYS A 12 -9.92 8.75 11.05
CA LYS A 12 -10.35 9.35 12.32
C LYS A 12 -11.50 10.34 12.15
N ARG A 13 -11.59 11.02 11.00
CA ARG A 13 -12.61 12.03 10.72
C ARG A 13 -13.90 11.44 10.14
N TYR A 14 -13.79 10.42 9.30
CA TYR A 14 -14.91 9.91 8.49
C TYR A 14 -15.26 8.43 8.77
N GLY A 15 -14.47 7.74 9.60
CA GLY A 15 -14.55 6.30 9.77
C GLY A 15 -13.90 5.53 8.62
N GLY A 16 -14.11 4.20 8.59
CA GLY A 16 -13.61 3.30 7.56
C GLY A 16 -12.36 2.51 7.95
N THR A 17 -11.82 1.79 6.98
CA THR A 17 -10.65 0.92 7.11
C THR A 17 -9.48 1.50 6.33
N VAL A 18 -8.30 1.54 6.93
CA VAL A 18 -7.06 1.92 6.25
C VAL A 18 -6.22 0.67 6.02
N SER A 19 -6.16 0.24 4.76
CA SER A 19 -5.30 -0.86 4.34
C SER A 19 -4.06 -0.30 3.64
N VAL A 20 -2.89 -0.87 3.92
CA VAL A 20 -1.63 -0.53 3.22
C VAL A 20 -1.17 -1.68 2.35
N ILE A 21 -0.54 -1.36 1.23
CA ILE A 21 0.00 -2.34 0.30
C ILE A 21 1.46 -2.02 -0.04
N THR A 22 2.29 -3.06 -0.18
CA THR A 22 3.66 -2.94 -0.70
C THR A 22 3.98 -4.05 -1.69
N MET A 23 4.84 -3.72 -2.67
CA MET A 23 5.47 -4.67 -3.57
C MET A 23 6.96 -4.71 -3.26
N GLY A 24 7.49 -5.88 -2.94
CA GLY A 24 8.91 -5.98 -2.63
C GLY A 24 9.35 -7.34 -2.08
N PRO A 25 10.65 -7.50 -1.83
CA PRO A 25 11.18 -8.73 -1.24
C PRO A 25 10.69 -8.90 0.20
N PRO A 26 10.83 -10.08 0.82
CA PRO A 26 10.35 -10.35 2.18
C PRO A 26 10.71 -9.30 3.26
N PRO A 27 11.88 -8.63 3.23
CA PRO A 27 12.18 -7.56 4.18
C PRO A 27 11.23 -6.35 4.13
N ALA A 28 10.50 -6.13 3.03
CA ALA A 28 9.54 -5.04 2.87
C ALA A 28 8.38 -5.12 3.88
N VAL A 29 8.13 -6.27 4.49
CA VAL A 29 7.16 -6.43 5.58
C VAL A 29 7.40 -5.48 6.76
N LYS A 30 8.65 -5.02 6.97
CA LYS A 30 8.98 -4.02 7.99
C LYS A 30 8.26 -2.69 7.75
N ALA A 31 8.10 -2.29 6.48
CA ALA A 31 7.38 -1.08 6.11
C ALA A 31 5.89 -1.20 6.45
N ILE A 32 5.28 -2.37 6.19
CA ILE A 32 3.88 -2.65 6.58
C ILE A 32 3.72 -2.54 8.10
N ARG A 33 4.60 -3.21 8.87
CA ARG A 33 4.55 -3.15 10.34
C ARG A 33 4.60 -1.71 10.84
N LYS A 34 5.46 -0.88 10.24
CA LYS A 34 5.54 0.54 10.58
C LYS A 34 4.25 1.30 10.29
N CYS A 35 3.56 0.96 9.21
CA CYS A 35 2.27 1.58 8.88
C CYS A 35 1.16 1.17 9.87
N ILE A 36 1.17 -0.09 10.33
CA ILE A 36 0.25 -0.57 11.35
C ILE A 36 0.50 0.17 12.68
N GLU A 37 1.76 0.37 13.08
CA GLU A 37 2.11 1.19 14.25
C GLU A 37 1.59 2.63 14.16
N ILE A 38 1.45 3.19 12.95
CA ILE A 38 0.92 4.54 12.71
C ILE A 38 -0.62 4.56 12.80
N GLY A 39 -1.28 3.41 12.63
CA GLY A 39 -2.74 3.26 12.76
C GLY A 39 -3.45 2.70 11.53
N ALA A 40 -2.73 2.13 10.56
CA ALA A 40 -3.34 1.30 9.52
C ALA A 40 -3.93 0.01 10.13
N ASP A 41 -5.04 -0.46 9.59
CA ASP A 41 -5.76 -1.65 10.05
C ASP A 41 -5.19 -2.94 9.45
N GLU A 42 -4.86 -2.91 8.16
CA GLU A 42 -4.48 -4.08 7.40
C GLU A 42 -3.23 -3.84 6.56
N GLY A 43 -2.50 -4.91 6.30
CA GLY A 43 -1.28 -4.89 5.49
C GLY A 43 -1.27 -5.99 4.46
N TYR A 44 -1.09 -5.59 3.19
CA TYR A 44 -0.99 -6.48 2.04
C TYR A 44 0.41 -6.42 1.45
N MET A 45 1.00 -7.58 1.20
CA MET A 45 2.31 -7.67 0.55
C MET A 45 2.20 -8.54 -0.70
N ILE A 46 2.63 -8.01 -1.84
CA ILE A 46 2.87 -8.80 -3.04
C ILE A 46 4.38 -9.00 -3.20
N SER A 47 4.79 -10.27 -3.23
CA SER A 47 6.19 -10.64 -3.25
C SER A 47 6.39 -11.83 -4.17
N ASP A 48 7.12 -11.60 -5.26
CA ASP A 48 7.55 -12.61 -6.21
C ASP A 48 8.84 -12.14 -6.88
N ARG A 49 9.73 -13.07 -7.25
CA ARG A 49 10.93 -12.76 -8.04
C ARG A 49 10.58 -12.20 -9.42
N ALA A 50 9.41 -12.53 -9.97
CA ALA A 50 8.91 -11.97 -11.22
C ALA A 50 8.75 -10.44 -11.20
N PHE A 51 8.68 -9.82 -10.01
CA PHE A 51 8.61 -8.36 -9.86
C PHE A 51 10.00 -7.69 -9.75
N ALA A 52 11.09 -8.45 -9.73
CA ALA A 52 12.44 -7.89 -9.60
C ALA A 52 12.82 -7.08 -10.86
N GLY A 53 13.35 -5.87 -10.65
CA GLY A 53 13.74 -4.97 -11.75
C GLY A 53 12.57 -4.34 -12.49
N ALA A 54 11.36 -4.38 -11.93
CA ALA A 54 10.21 -3.69 -12.49
C ALA A 54 10.45 -2.17 -12.60
N ASP A 55 10.10 -1.60 -13.74
CA ASP A 55 10.00 -0.16 -13.91
C ASP A 55 8.69 0.40 -13.32
N THR A 56 8.40 1.68 -13.56
CA THR A 56 7.18 2.33 -13.06
C THR A 56 5.89 1.75 -13.67
N LEU A 57 5.92 1.34 -14.94
CA LEU A 57 4.76 0.76 -15.63
C LEU A 57 4.46 -0.64 -15.10
N ALA A 58 5.48 -1.50 -14.98
CA ALA A 58 5.34 -2.84 -14.41
C ALA A 58 4.91 -2.79 -12.94
N THR A 59 5.50 -1.88 -12.15
CA THR A 59 5.13 -1.69 -10.74
C THR A 59 3.69 -1.24 -10.59
N SER A 60 3.27 -0.22 -11.35
CA SER A 60 1.89 0.27 -11.29
C SER A 60 0.87 -0.77 -11.74
N TYR A 61 1.20 -1.59 -12.76
CA TYR A 61 0.35 -2.70 -13.19
C TYR A 61 0.18 -3.75 -12.09
N ALA A 62 1.28 -4.21 -11.49
CA ALA A 62 1.24 -5.20 -10.40
C ALA A 62 0.43 -4.69 -9.19
N LEU A 63 0.64 -3.43 -8.79
CA LEU A 63 -0.13 -2.80 -7.71
C LEU A 63 -1.61 -2.68 -8.06
N THR A 64 -1.94 -2.30 -9.30
CA THR A 64 -3.34 -2.20 -9.75
C THR A 64 -4.04 -3.55 -9.67
N LYS A 65 -3.40 -4.64 -10.12
CA LYS A 65 -3.96 -5.99 -10.01
C LYS A 65 -4.15 -6.45 -8.57
N ALA A 66 -3.25 -6.07 -7.68
CA ALA A 66 -3.43 -6.35 -6.27
C ALA A 66 -4.58 -5.54 -5.66
N ILE A 67 -4.72 -4.26 -6.02
CA ILE A 67 -5.82 -3.39 -5.60
C ILE A 67 -7.17 -3.92 -6.10
N GLU A 68 -7.28 -4.37 -7.36
CA GLU A 68 -8.50 -5.00 -7.89
C GLU A 68 -8.88 -6.25 -7.08
N LYS A 69 -7.90 -7.08 -6.72
CA LYS A 69 -8.13 -8.28 -5.91
C LYS A 69 -8.60 -7.94 -4.49
N ILE A 70 -8.00 -6.94 -3.86
CA ILE A 70 -8.40 -6.44 -2.53
C ILE A 70 -9.80 -5.80 -2.60
N GLY A 71 -10.06 -5.04 -3.66
CA GLY A 71 -11.36 -4.40 -3.95
C GLY A 71 -12.52 -5.39 -4.09
N GLY A 72 -12.23 -6.65 -4.45
CA GLY A 72 -13.21 -7.73 -4.45
C GLY A 72 -13.58 -8.26 -3.06
N ILE A 73 -12.79 -7.95 -2.02
CA ILE A 73 -13.07 -8.31 -0.62
C ILE A 73 -13.85 -7.16 0.06
N GLN A 74 -13.36 -5.93 -0.10
CA GLN A 74 -13.98 -4.71 0.42
C GLN A 74 -13.85 -3.58 -0.61
N PRO A 75 -14.91 -2.78 -0.86
CA PRO A 75 -14.83 -1.64 -1.78
C PRO A 75 -13.73 -0.64 -1.40
N ILE A 76 -13.06 -0.08 -2.40
CA ILE A 76 -12.00 0.92 -2.24
C ILE A 76 -12.50 2.26 -2.77
N ASP A 77 -12.65 3.24 -1.88
CA ASP A 77 -13.14 4.57 -2.23
C ASP A 77 -12.02 5.57 -2.56
N LEU A 78 -10.81 5.34 -2.02
CA LEU A 78 -9.68 6.26 -2.13
C LEU A 78 -8.34 5.51 -2.13
N ILE A 79 -7.44 5.91 -3.04
CA ILE A 79 -6.04 5.46 -3.06
C ILE A 79 -5.15 6.66 -2.75
N VAL A 80 -4.30 6.53 -1.74
CA VAL A 80 -3.35 7.59 -1.32
C VAL A 80 -1.92 7.10 -1.54
N CYS A 81 -1.16 7.84 -2.33
CA CYS A 81 0.24 7.55 -2.61
C CYS A 81 1.16 8.65 -2.06
N GLY A 82 2.44 8.32 -1.86
CA GLY A 82 3.47 9.33 -1.69
C GLY A 82 3.68 10.13 -2.99
N LYS A 83 4.25 11.33 -2.89
CA LYS A 83 4.57 12.18 -4.05
C LYS A 83 5.58 11.51 -5.01
N MET A 84 6.62 10.91 -4.45
CA MET A 84 7.69 10.22 -5.16
C MET A 84 8.41 9.29 -4.19
N THR A 85 9.15 8.32 -4.74
CA THR A 85 10.19 7.61 -3.99
C THR A 85 11.53 8.35 -4.11
N ILE A 86 12.47 8.05 -3.21
CA ILE A 86 13.80 8.69 -3.17
C ILE A 86 14.91 7.81 -3.76
N ASP A 87 14.60 6.55 -4.07
CA ASP A 87 15.53 5.50 -4.52
C ASP A 87 15.36 5.12 -6.00
N GLY A 88 14.58 5.90 -6.75
CA GLY A 88 14.25 5.66 -8.16
C GLY A 88 15.42 5.87 -9.11
#